data_AF-A0A975FPJ1-F1
#
_entry.id   AF-A0A975FPJ1-F1
#
_cell.length_a   1.000
_cell.length_b   1.000
_cell.length_c   1.000
_cell.angle_alpha   90.00
_cell.angle_beta   90.00
_cell.angle_gamma   90.00
#
_symmetry.space_group_name_H-M   'P 1'
#
loop_
_entity.id
_entity.type
_entity.pdbx_description
1 polymer ?
#
loop_
_entity_poly.entity_id
_entity_poly.type
_entity_poly.pdbx_seq_one_letter_code
_entity_poly.pdbx_strand_id
1 'polypeptide(L)'
;MFFRTLLRFLLARFGPRLGHYDVARSNFITLPTDQDILRHMNNGVYFSIMDVARFDMLVRTGIWQIFKERDWYPVVASETMTFRKSLTMWQRFTIESRIIGFDEKAVYMEQRFVRPGADGRPELYAVGHIRARFLRRSGGTVGVAELIEAVGVPPEAGEIPEWMQRWGSDVALPPTRAEAPSIWD
;
A
#
# COMPACT_ATOMS: atom_id res chain seq x y z
N MET A 1 -13.05 -8.06 -7.46
CA MET A 1 -12.26 -7.57 -6.31
C MET A 1 -12.84 -8.00 -4.96
N PHE A 2 -14.10 -7.72 -4.65
CA PHE A 2 -14.70 -8.04 -3.33
C PHE A 2 -14.42 -9.46 -2.79
N PHE A 3 -14.71 -10.52 -3.56
CA PHE A 3 -14.44 -11.90 -3.12
C PHE A 3 -12.96 -12.20 -2.89
N ARG A 4 -12.07 -11.57 -3.66
CA ARG A 4 -10.62 -11.71 -3.51
C ARG A 4 -10.15 -11.08 -2.21
N THR A 5 -10.67 -9.89 -1.90
CA THR A 5 -10.45 -9.18 -0.64
C THR A 5 -10.92 -10.00 0.55
N LEU A 6 -12.16 -10.52 0.49
CA LEU A 6 -12.73 -11.37 1.54
C LEU A 6 -11.93 -12.67 1.75
N LEU A 7 -11.54 -13.35 0.67
CA LEU A 7 -10.74 -14.56 0.78
C LEU A 7 -9.37 -14.26 1.41
N ARG A 8 -8.71 -13.18 1.02
CA ARG A 8 -7.42 -12.79 1.63
C ARG A 8 -7.58 -12.35 3.07
N PHE A 9 -8.66 -11.66 3.42
CA PHE A 9 -8.99 -11.35 4.80
C PHE A 9 -9.03 -12.61 5.68
N LEU A 10 -9.72 -13.65 5.22
CA LEU A 10 -9.82 -14.92 5.96
C LEU A 10 -8.46 -15.61 6.07
N LEU A 11 -7.68 -15.64 4.99
CA LEU A 11 -6.36 -16.28 4.98
C LEU A 11 -5.31 -15.53 5.81
N ALA A 12 -5.36 -14.19 5.85
CA ALA A 12 -4.45 -13.34 6.61
C ALA A 12 -4.44 -13.73 8.10
N ARG A 13 -5.60 -14.11 8.64
CA ARG A 13 -5.78 -14.53 10.04
C ARG A 13 -4.96 -15.78 10.40
N PHE A 14 -4.62 -16.60 9.41
CA PHE A 14 -3.86 -17.85 9.55
C PHE A 14 -2.42 -17.72 9.04
N GLY A 15 -2.02 -16.56 8.52
CA GLY A 15 -0.65 -16.30 8.09
C GLY A 15 0.30 -16.16 9.28
N PRO A 16 1.63 -16.32 9.06
CA PRO A 16 2.61 -16.05 10.11
C PRO A 16 2.54 -14.58 10.51
N ARG A 17 2.65 -14.34 11.83
CA ARG A 17 2.76 -13.00 12.40
C ARG A 17 4.08 -12.36 11.97
N LEU A 18 4.02 -11.07 11.73
CA LEU A 18 5.14 -10.26 11.26
C LEU A 18 5.40 -9.13 12.26
N GLY A 19 6.64 -8.70 12.37
CA GLY A 19 6.97 -7.42 13.01
C GLY A 19 6.37 -6.25 12.20
N HIS A 20 6.13 -5.12 12.86
CA HIS A 20 5.49 -3.95 12.24
C HIS A 20 6.18 -3.44 10.97
N TYR A 21 7.48 -3.69 10.84
CA TYR A 21 8.33 -3.21 9.75
C TYR A 21 8.87 -4.34 8.86
N ASP A 22 8.40 -5.58 9.07
CA ASP A 22 8.77 -6.71 8.22
C ASP A 22 8.12 -6.60 6.83
N VAL A 23 8.75 -7.22 5.84
CA VAL A 23 8.19 -7.33 4.49
C VAL A 23 7.10 -8.40 4.48
N ALA A 24 5.84 -7.98 4.34
CA ALA A 24 4.73 -8.90 4.14
C ALA A 24 4.69 -9.40 2.70
N ARG A 25 4.57 -10.72 2.54
CA ARG A 25 4.41 -11.37 1.24
C ARG A 25 3.01 -11.97 1.12
N SER A 26 2.29 -11.54 0.09
CA SER A 26 0.92 -11.99 -0.18
C SER A 26 0.83 -12.52 -1.61
N ASN A 27 0.40 -13.77 -1.78
CA ASN A 27 0.35 -14.42 -3.08
C ASN A 27 -0.99 -14.17 -3.79
N PHE A 28 -0.96 -14.01 -5.11
CA PHE A 28 -2.12 -13.74 -5.96
C PHE A 28 -2.02 -14.48 -7.30
N ILE A 29 -3.13 -14.53 -8.05
CA ILE A 29 -3.21 -15.04 -9.42
C ILE A 29 -4.10 -14.14 -10.26
N THR A 30 -3.63 -13.65 -11.39
CA THR A 30 -4.46 -12.81 -12.29
C THR A 30 -5.68 -13.58 -12.80
N LEU A 31 -6.84 -12.92 -12.77
CA LEU A 31 -8.13 -13.45 -13.18
C LEU A 31 -8.59 -12.80 -14.51
N PRO A 32 -9.61 -13.34 -15.19
CA PRO A 32 -10.13 -12.76 -16.42
C PRO A 32 -10.67 -11.34 -16.21
N THR A 33 -11.25 -11.09 -15.04
CA THR A 33 -11.75 -9.77 -14.62
C THR A 33 -10.64 -8.76 -14.32
N ASP A 34 -9.38 -9.21 -14.26
CA ASP A 34 -8.25 -8.33 -14.01
C ASP A 34 -7.67 -7.77 -15.31
N GLN A 35 -8.08 -8.30 -16.48
CA GLN A 35 -7.50 -7.95 -17.76
C GLN A 35 -8.18 -6.75 -18.41
N ASP A 36 -7.42 -5.98 -19.18
CA ASP A 36 -7.92 -5.00 -20.14
C ASP A 36 -8.15 -5.63 -21.53
N ILE A 37 -8.53 -4.79 -22.49
CA ILE A 37 -8.77 -5.18 -23.89
C ILE A 37 -7.48 -5.70 -24.57
N LEU A 38 -6.31 -5.26 -24.12
CA LEU A 38 -5.00 -5.68 -24.62
C LEU A 38 -4.52 -6.99 -23.96
N ARG A 39 -5.35 -7.62 -23.11
CA ARG A 39 -5.04 -8.86 -22.39
C ARG A 39 -3.84 -8.72 -21.46
N HIS A 40 -3.68 -7.53 -20.89
CA HIS A 40 -2.78 -7.27 -19.79
C HIS A 40 -3.58 -6.91 -18.54
N MET A 41 -2.98 -7.08 -17.37
CA MET A 41 -3.62 -6.65 -16.13
C MET A 41 -3.89 -5.14 -16.22
N ASN A 42 -5.14 -4.76 -16.05
CA ASN A 42 -5.59 -3.38 -16.11
C ASN A 42 -4.82 -2.54 -15.06
N ASN A 43 -4.40 -1.34 -15.45
CA ASN A 43 -3.59 -0.48 -14.58
C ASN A 43 -4.27 -0.17 -13.23
N GLY A 44 -5.59 0.06 -13.21
CA GLY A 44 -6.35 0.30 -11.97
C GLY A 44 -6.46 -0.95 -11.07
N VAL A 45 -6.33 -2.14 -11.65
CA VAL A 45 -6.34 -3.40 -10.90
C VAL A 45 -5.07 -3.56 -10.05
N TYR A 46 -3.93 -3.00 -10.47
CA TYR A 46 -2.72 -3.00 -9.62
C TYR A 46 -2.99 -2.33 -8.27
N PHE A 47 -3.57 -1.13 -8.25
CA PHE A 47 -3.94 -0.42 -7.02
C PHE A 47 -4.97 -1.19 -6.19
N SER A 48 -5.97 -1.78 -6.85
CA SER A 48 -6.96 -2.62 -6.18
C SER A 48 -6.33 -3.83 -5.46
N ILE A 49 -5.32 -4.48 -6.04
CA ILE A 49 -4.64 -5.62 -5.43
C ILE A 49 -3.65 -5.15 -4.35
N MET A 50 -3.01 -3.99 -4.55
CA MET A 50 -2.18 -3.32 -3.54
C MET A 50 -2.96 -3.09 -2.25
N ASP A 51 -4.20 -2.60 -2.31
CA ASP A 51 -5.05 -2.42 -1.12
C ASP A 51 -5.30 -3.72 -0.37
N VAL A 52 -5.58 -4.81 -1.10
CA VAL A 52 -5.77 -6.13 -0.48
C VAL A 52 -4.50 -6.63 0.20
N ALA A 53 -3.34 -6.49 -0.45
CA ALA A 53 -2.05 -6.88 0.12
C ALA A 53 -1.65 -6.01 1.32
N ARG A 54 -1.97 -4.71 1.26
CA ARG A 54 -1.72 -3.76 2.35
C ARG A 54 -2.55 -4.11 3.58
N PHE A 55 -3.81 -4.48 3.36
CA PHE A 55 -4.67 -4.95 4.45
C PHE A 55 -4.15 -6.26 5.06
N ASP A 56 -3.73 -7.24 4.24
CA ASP A 56 -3.07 -8.47 4.72
C ASP A 56 -1.85 -8.16 5.59
N MET A 57 -1.00 -7.22 5.15
CA MET A 57 0.13 -6.72 5.92
C MET A 57 -0.31 -6.12 7.26
N LEU A 58 -1.28 -5.21 7.29
CA LEU A 58 -1.76 -4.57 8.52
C LEU A 58 -2.32 -5.59 9.53
N VAL A 59 -3.01 -6.63 9.05
CA VAL A 59 -3.54 -7.70 9.92
C VAL A 59 -2.41 -8.56 10.48
N ARG A 60 -1.47 -9.00 9.64
CA ARG A 60 -0.40 -9.91 10.04
C ARG A 60 0.66 -9.26 10.92
N THR A 61 0.83 -7.94 10.79
CA THR A 61 1.67 -7.13 11.67
C THR A 61 0.98 -6.78 13.00
N GLY A 62 -0.34 -6.92 13.10
CA GLY A 62 -1.11 -6.51 14.29
C GLY A 62 -1.45 -5.02 14.34
N ILE A 63 -0.92 -4.22 13.41
CA ILE A 63 -1.20 -2.79 13.29
C ILE A 63 -2.70 -2.51 13.10
N TRP A 64 -3.41 -3.39 12.36
CA TRP A 64 -4.86 -3.27 12.18
C TRP A 64 -5.62 -3.25 13.52
N GLN A 65 -5.19 -4.08 14.47
CA GLN A 65 -5.84 -4.16 15.78
C GLN A 65 -5.59 -2.87 16.59
N ILE A 66 -4.38 -2.34 16.55
CA ILE A 66 -4.00 -1.06 17.17
C ILE A 66 -4.87 0.08 16.65
N PHE A 67 -5.08 0.15 15.32
CA PHE A 67 -5.92 1.18 14.70
C PHE A 67 -7.38 1.02 15.08
N LYS A 68 -7.89 -0.22 15.11
CA LYS A 68 -9.27 -0.49 15.51
C LYS A 68 -9.54 -0.07 16.96
N GLU A 69 -8.64 -0.38 17.88
CA GLU A 69 -8.77 -0.01 19.30
C GLU A 69 -8.71 1.50 19.56
N ARG A 70 -8.08 2.24 18.65
CA ARG A 70 -7.93 3.71 18.73
C ARG A 70 -8.89 4.48 17.83
N ASP A 71 -9.80 3.79 17.15
CA ASP A 71 -10.71 4.37 16.14
C ASP A 71 -9.99 5.16 15.04
N TRP A 72 -8.82 4.67 14.62
CA TRP A 72 -8.04 5.23 13.52
C TRP A 72 -8.34 4.50 12.22
N TYR A 73 -8.21 5.23 11.11
CA TYR A 73 -8.23 4.62 9.78
C TYR A 73 -7.25 5.31 8.83
N PRO A 74 -6.58 4.54 7.96
CA PRO A 74 -5.70 5.09 6.94
C PRO A 74 -6.50 5.67 5.78
N VAL A 75 -5.99 6.75 5.19
CA VAL A 75 -6.46 7.34 3.94
C VAL A 75 -5.25 7.56 3.04
N VAL A 76 -5.34 7.08 1.80
CA VAL A 76 -4.30 7.35 0.78
C VAL A 76 -4.40 8.81 0.37
N ALA A 77 -3.31 9.56 0.58
CA ALA A 77 -3.21 10.94 0.11
C ALA A 77 -2.70 11.00 -1.32
N SER A 78 -1.74 10.14 -1.67
CA SER A 78 -1.25 9.97 -3.03
C SER A 78 -0.65 8.59 -3.20
N GLU A 79 -0.69 8.06 -4.42
CA GLU A 79 -0.01 6.84 -4.82
C GLU A 79 0.48 6.95 -6.25
N THR A 80 1.60 6.29 -6.54
CA THR A 80 2.21 6.26 -7.88
C THR A 80 2.63 4.84 -8.22
N MET A 81 2.65 4.52 -9.51
CA MET A 81 2.95 3.19 -10.01
C MET A 81 3.97 3.26 -11.14
N THR A 82 4.99 2.41 -11.06
CA THR A 82 5.99 2.22 -12.12
C THR A 82 5.90 0.79 -12.65
N PHE A 83 5.70 0.65 -13.96
CA PHE A 83 5.52 -0.64 -14.62
C PHE A 83 6.79 -1.02 -15.40
N ARG A 84 7.30 -2.22 -15.17
CA ARG A 84 8.41 -2.80 -15.94
C ARG A 84 7.93 -3.90 -16.88
N LYS A 85 7.00 -4.75 -16.41
CA LYS A 85 6.40 -5.86 -17.16
C LYS A 85 4.93 -6.00 -16.79
N SER A 86 4.11 -6.34 -17.79
CA SER A 86 2.69 -6.62 -17.59
C SER A 86 2.47 -8.05 -17.07
N LEU A 87 1.49 -8.19 -16.17
CA LEU A 87 0.94 -9.48 -15.79
C LEU A 87 -0.19 -9.86 -16.76
N THR A 88 -0.20 -11.10 -17.23
CA THR A 88 -1.27 -11.64 -18.10
C THR A 88 -2.11 -12.67 -17.36
N MET A 89 -3.24 -13.07 -17.94
CA MET A 89 -4.20 -14.01 -17.35
C MET A 89 -3.55 -15.29 -16.77
N TRP A 90 -4.03 -15.73 -15.60
CA TRP A 90 -3.61 -16.93 -14.87
C TRP A 90 -2.16 -16.96 -14.36
N GLN A 91 -1.44 -15.86 -14.44
CA GLN A 91 -0.13 -15.73 -13.84
C GLN A 91 -0.23 -15.57 -12.32
N ARG A 92 0.47 -16.44 -11.60
CA ARG A 92 0.72 -16.28 -10.17
C ARG A 92 1.82 -15.27 -9.94
N PHE A 93 1.64 -14.44 -8.92
CA PHE A 93 2.61 -13.43 -8.50
C PHE A 93 2.50 -13.19 -6.99
N THR A 94 3.51 -12.53 -6.43
CA THR A 94 3.55 -12.14 -5.03
C THR A 94 3.60 -10.62 -4.95
N ILE A 95 2.88 -10.04 -3.99
CA ILE A 95 3.10 -8.66 -3.59
C ILE A 95 3.96 -8.67 -2.32
N GLU A 96 5.10 -8.00 -2.39
CA GLU A 96 5.92 -7.68 -1.22
C GLU A 96 5.54 -6.28 -0.75
N SER A 97 5.03 -6.14 0.48
CA SER A 97 4.59 -4.86 1.05
C SER A 97 5.44 -4.52 2.27
N ARG A 98 5.92 -3.29 2.36
CA ARG A 98 6.64 -2.78 3.53
C ARG A 98 6.36 -1.32 3.79
N ILE A 99 6.48 -0.92 5.05
CA ILE A 99 6.55 0.49 5.45
C ILE A 99 8.00 0.95 5.19
N ILE A 100 8.16 2.06 4.48
CA ILE A 100 9.46 2.66 4.17
C ILE A 100 9.88 3.60 5.28
N GLY A 101 8.94 4.40 5.79
CA GLY A 101 9.21 5.41 6.80
C GLY A 101 8.08 6.40 6.91
N PHE A 102 8.38 7.55 7.53
CA PHE A 102 7.41 8.56 7.91
C PHE A 102 7.95 9.96 7.59
N ASP A 103 7.07 10.88 7.18
CA ASP A 103 7.35 12.32 7.22
C ASP A 103 6.65 12.95 8.45
N GLU A 104 6.50 14.27 8.53
CA GLU A 104 5.79 14.92 9.64
C GLU A 104 4.28 14.58 9.72
N LYS A 105 3.68 14.15 8.60
CA LYS A 105 2.23 14.08 8.38
C LYS A 105 1.72 12.74 7.85
N ALA A 106 2.59 11.89 7.31
CA ALA A 106 2.24 10.75 6.48
C ALA A 106 3.21 9.57 6.63
N VAL A 107 2.68 8.39 6.34
CA VAL A 107 3.41 7.13 6.26
C VAL A 107 3.66 6.81 4.79
N TYR A 108 4.87 6.33 4.50
CA TYR A 108 5.27 5.91 3.17
C TYR A 108 5.40 4.40 3.11
N MET A 109 4.87 3.81 2.05
CA MET A 109 4.88 2.37 1.84
C MET A 109 5.32 2.02 0.43
N GLU A 110 6.00 0.89 0.29
CA GLU A 110 6.39 0.29 -0.99
C GLU A 110 5.65 -1.03 -1.17
N GLN A 111 5.08 -1.25 -2.36
CA GLN A 111 4.51 -2.52 -2.74
C GLN A 111 5.07 -2.99 -4.09
N ARG A 112 5.72 -4.15 -4.10
CA ARG A 112 6.40 -4.71 -5.26
C ARG A 112 5.65 -5.91 -5.79
N PHE A 113 5.34 -5.90 -7.07
CA PHE A 113 4.79 -7.05 -7.79
C PHE A 113 5.96 -7.90 -8.29
N VAL A 114 6.10 -9.11 -7.77
CA VAL A 114 7.22 -10.00 -8.09
C VAL A 114 6.74 -11.34 -8.62
N ARG A 115 7.49 -11.90 -9.58
CA ARG A 115 7.29 -13.26 -10.10
C ARG A 115 8.63 -13.99 -10.23
N PRO A 116 8.65 -15.34 -10.22
CA PRO A 116 9.85 -16.07 -10.57
C PRO A 116 10.30 -15.73 -12.01
N GLY A 117 11.56 -15.34 -12.16
CA GLY A 117 12.24 -15.20 -13.44
C GLY A 117 12.64 -16.55 -14.04
N ALA A 118 13.23 -16.52 -15.23
CA ALA A 118 13.67 -17.73 -15.93
C ALA A 118 14.77 -18.50 -15.17
N ASP A 119 15.57 -17.79 -14.39
CA ASP A 119 16.62 -18.31 -13.51
C ASP A 119 16.11 -18.72 -12.12
N GLY A 120 14.79 -18.65 -11.90
CA GLY A 120 14.13 -18.94 -10.63
C GLY A 120 14.23 -17.82 -9.58
N ARG A 121 14.94 -16.72 -9.87
CA ARG A 121 15.06 -15.59 -8.95
C ARG A 121 13.82 -14.68 -9.00
N PRO A 122 13.45 -14.01 -7.90
CA PRO A 122 12.36 -13.03 -7.94
C PRO A 122 12.67 -11.88 -8.92
N GLU A 123 11.76 -11.66 -9.86
CA GLU A 123 11.81 -10.62 -10.86
C GLU A 123 10.74 -9.57 -10.58
N LEU A 124 11.12 -8.29 -10.58
CA LEU A 124 10.21 -7.17 -10.40
C LEU A 124 9.40 -6.91 -11.68
N TYR A 125 8.08 -6.84 -11.55
CA TYR A 125 7.14 -6.53 -12.63
C TYR A 125 6.64 -5.10 -12.54
N ALA A 126 6.30 -4.66 -11.33
CA ALA A 126 5.87 -3.29 -11.08
C ALA A 126 6.11 -2.91 -9.63
N VAL A 127 6.22 -1.61 -9.35
CA VAL A 127 6.39 -1.08 -7.99
C VAL A 127 5.46 0.09 -7.78
N GLY A 128 4.72 0.04 -6.69
CA GLY A 128 3.84 1.10 -6.22
C GLY A 128 4.40 1.75 -4.96
N HIS A 129 4.30 3.08 -4.91
CA HIS A 129 4.62 3.86 -3.72
C HIS A 129 3.38 4.59 -3.24
N ILE A 130 3.13 4.52 -1.94
CA ILE A 130 1.93 5.03 -1.32
C ILE A 130 2.34 6.02 -0.24
N ARG A 131 1.66 7.16 -0.21
CA ARG A 131 1.67 8.12 0.89
C ARG A 131 0.30 8.12 1.56
N ALA A 132 0.25 7.70 2.82
CA ALA A 132 -0.99 7.57 3.58
C ALA A 132 -1.00 8.49 4.81
N ARG A 133 -2.17 9.06 5.11
CA ARG A 133 -2.44 9.79 6.35
C ARG A 133 -3.41 9.00 7.22
N PHE A 134 -3.47 9.34 8.49
CA PHE A 134 -4.33 8.67 9.45
C PHE A 134 -5.34 9.67 10.01
N LEU A 135 -6.60 9.24 10.06
CA LEU A 135 -7.71 10.04 10.56
C LEU A 135 -8.39 9.31 11.70
N ARG A 136 -9.03 10.08 12.58
CA ARG A 136 -9.89 9.56 13.64
C ARG A 136 -11.33 9.49 13.17
N ARG A 137 -12.08 8.47 13.59
CA ARG A 137 -13.53 8.41 13.32
C ARG A 137 -14.30 9.53 14.01
N SER A 138 -13.83 10.01 15.16
CA SER A 138 -14.37 11.17 15.87
C SER A 138 -14.06 12.52 15.19
N GLY A 139 -13.24 12.52 14.12
CA GLY A 139 -12.80 13.72 13.42
C GLY A 139 -11.38 14.13 13.79
N GLY A 140 -10.68 14.73 12.83
CA GLY A 140 -9.28 15.16 12.97
C GLY A 140 -8.25 14.16 12.44
N THR A 141 -7.01 14.62 12.38
CA THR A 141 -5.84 13.85 11.92
C THR A 141 -5.11 13.20 13.09
N VAL A 142 -4.47 12.05 12.85
CA VAL A 142 -3.52 11.42 13.76
C VAL A 142 -2.12 11.85 13.33
N GLY A 143 -1.34 12.40 14.26
CA GLY A 143 0.03 12.83 13.99
C GLY A 143 0.99 11.64 13.90
N VAL A 144 2.11 11.82 13.19
CA VAL A 144 3.11 10.75 13.05
C VAL A 144 3.77 10.38 14.38
N ALA A 145 4.01 11.34 15.28
CA ALA A 145 4.55 11.05 16.61
C ALA A 145 3.66 10.08 17.40
N GLU A 146 2.34 10.29 17.38
CA GLU A 146 1.35 9.43 18.03
C GLU A 146 1.27 8.06 17.35
N LEU A 147 1.41 8.01 16.02
CA LEU A 147 1.48 6.77 15.28
C LEU A 147 2.72 5.94 15.66
N ILE A 148 3.89 6.59 15.77
CA ILE A 148 5.15 5.98 16.18
C ILE A 148 5.06 5.48 17.63
N GLU A 149 4.42 6.23 18.53
CA GLU A 149 4.19 5.78 19.91
C GLU A 149 3.37 4.48 19.94
N ALA A 150 2.35 4.37 19.07
CA ALA A 150 1.49 3.21 19.01
C ALA A 150 2.12 1.99 18.30
N VAL A 151 2.86 2.22 17.21
CA VAL A 151 3.41 1.17 16.32
C VAL A 151 4.90 0.93 16.58
N GLY A 152 5.53 1.68 17.48
CA GLY A 152 6.96 1.61 17.76
C GLY A 152 7.80 2.30 16.67
N VAL A 153 9.08 2.48 16.97
CA VAL A 153 10.03 3.17 16.09
C VAL A 153 10.49 2.25 14.95
N PRO A 154 10.55 2.73 13.70
CA PRO A 154 11.14 1.95 12.61
C PRO A 154 12.62 1.65 12.90
N PRO A 155 13.11 0.41 12.61
CA PRO A 155 14.48 -0.02 12.94
C PRO A 155 15.58 0.82 12.28
N GLU A 156 15.32 1.32 11.08
CA GLU A 156 16.13 2.33 10.40
C GLU A 156 15.44 3.67 10.65
N ALA A 157 16.10 4.58 11.36
CA ALA A 157 15.53 5.84 11.80
C ALA A 157 15.05 6.70 10.61
N GLY A 158 13.76 6.56 10.28
CA GLY A 158 12.83 7.63 9.89
C GLY A 158 13.00 8.31 8.53
N GLU A 159 14.14 8.26 7.85
CA GLU A 159 14.32 9.07 6.65
C GLU A 159 13.84 8.35 5.38
N ILE A 160 12.66 8.75 4.93
CA ILE A 160 12.21 8.40 3.59
C ILE A 160 13.14 9.04 2.55
N PRO A 161 13.43 8.36 1.42
CA PRO A 161 14.26 8.92 0.35
C PRO A 161 13.78 10.31 -0.09
N GLU A 162 14.72 11.22 -0.35
CA GLU A 162 14.43 12.62 -0.71
C GLU A 162 13.41 12.74 -1.84
N TRP A 163 13.49 11.86 -2.85
CA TRP A 163 12.57 11.88 -3.98
C TRP A 163 11.11 11.62 -3.56
N MET A 164 10.85 10.84 -2.51
CA MET A 164 9.50 10.60 -1.98
C MET A 164 8.96 11.80 -1.22
N GLN A 165 9.84 12.55 -0.55
CA GLN A 165 9.49 13.82 0.10
C GLN A 165 9.09 14.84 -0.97
N ARG A 166 9.92 15.02 -2.00
CA ARG A 166 9.62 15.90 -3.15
C ARG A 166 8.33 15.48 -3.84
N TRP A 167 8.20 14.20 -4.21
CA TRP A 167 6.98 13.67 -4.82
C TRP A 167 5.73 13.95 -3.98
N GLY A 168 5.78 13.72 -2.66
CA GLY A 168 4.66 13.96 -1.76
C GLY A 168 4.24 15.43 -1.65
N SER A 169 5.17 16.36 -1.88
CA SER A 169 4.92 17.80 -1.95
C SER A 169 4.40 18.23 -3.33
N ASP A 170 5.02 17.74 -4.40
CA ASP A 170 4.73 18.12 -5.79
C ASP A 170 3.32 17.72 -6.23
N VAL A 171 2.79 16.60 -5.71
CA VAL A 171 1.45 16.09 -6.06
C VAL A 171 0.37 16.46 -5.04
N ALA A 172 0.69 17.30 -4.06
CA ALA A 172 -0.26 17.66 -3.01
C ALA A 172 -1.38 18.56 -3.55
N LEU A 173 -2.62 18.12 -3.37
CA LEU A 173 -3.80 18.94 -3.65
C LEU A 173 -4.16 19.84 -2.45
N PRO A 174 -4.91 20.93 -2.69
CA PRO A 174 -5.47 21.75 -1.62
C PRO A 174 -6.23 20.90 -0.58
N PRO A 175 -6.25 21.30 0.71
CA PRO A 175 -7.04 20.62 1.72
C PRO A 175 -8.52 20.56 1.34
N THR A 176 -9.25 19.54 1.79
CA THR A 176 -10.68 19.33 1.46
C THR A 176 -11.60 20.51 1.80
N ARG A 177 -11.20 21.39 2.72
CA ARG A 177 -11.96 22.60 3.11
C ARG A 177 -11.58 23.85 2.31
N ALA A 178 -10.49 23.79 1.54
CA ALA A 178 -10.08 24.88 0.68
C ALA A 178 -10.83 24.83 -0.66
N GLU A 179 -10.94 25.97 -1.33
CA GLU A 179 -11.46 26.03 -2.69
C GLU A 179 -10.48 25.31 -3.65
N ALA A 180 -11.02 24.48 -4.55
CA ALA A 180 -10.24 23.74 -5.55
C ALA A 180 -11.07 23.61 -6.83
N PRO A 181 -11.21 24.69 -7.62
CA PRO A 181 -12.04 24.68 -8.82
C PRO A 181 -11.40 23.81 -9.92
N SER A 182 -12.23 23.09 -10.67
CA SER A 182 -11.80 22.22 -11.77
C SER A 182 -11.54 23.06 -13.04
N ILE A 183 -10.38 23.70 -13.09
CA ILE A 183 -9.95 24.60 -14.17
C ILE A 183 -8.70 24.00 -14.84
N TRP A 184 -8.65 24.01 -16.17
CA TRP A 184 -7.58 23.41 -16.98
C TRP A 184 -6.64 24.45 -17.62
N ASP A 185 -6.82 25.73 -17.30
CA ASP A 185 -6.17 26.90 -17.92
C ASP A 185 -4.63 26.88 -17.85
#